data_AF-A0A423S052-F1
#
_entry.id   AF-A0A423S052-F1
#
_cell.length_a   1.000
_cell.length_b   1.000
_cell.length_c   1.000
_cell.angle_alpha   90.00
_cell.angle_beta   90.00
_cell.angle_gamma   90.00
#
_symmetry.space_group_name_H-M   'P 1'
#
loop_
_entity.id
_entity.type
_entity.pdbx_description
1 polymer ?
#
loop_
_entity_poly.entity_id
_entity_poly.type
_entity_poly.pdbx_seq_one_letter_code
_entity_poly.pdbx_strand_id
1 'polypeptide(L)'
;MTHFEVSMNQMNTHLDKARMAERLDTIAKRIGFTLWQLQELEGAAATYYVLIAKASPGMGIDPGLEIVDGYRSKPFGTTVKALKSSEKVPSELMVRFQKLLEERNWLVHNSRSTSSSAVHDEAAFVQLIQRVDAIENQALGLLKEIPKQMEAFLLSHGFSPEVISSAAQQARNQVYR
;
A
#
# COMPACT_ATOMS: atom_id res chain seq x y z
N MET A 1 -45.64 11.58 28.28
CA MET A 1 -45.01 11.33 26.97
C MET A 1 -46.10 11.18 25.95
N THR A 2 -46.15 12.08 24.97
CA THR A 2 -47.15 12.03 23.90
C THR A 2 -46.75 11.00 22.84
N HIS A 3 -47.71 10.44 22.10
CA HIS A 3 -47.44 9.51 20.99
C HIS A 3 -46.47 10.12 19.94
N PHE A 4 -46.49 11.45 19.80
CA PHE A 4 -45.59 12.19 18.92
C PHE A 4 -44.12 12.16 19.39
N GLU A 5 -43.87 12.33 20.70
CA GLU A 5 -42.52 12.25 21.27
C GLU A 5 -41.90 10.86 21.13
N VAL A 6 -42.70 9.80 21.29
CA VAL A 6 -42.25 8.41 21.13
C VAL A 6 -41.86 8.13 19.67
N SER A 7 -42.68 8.56 18.70
CA SER A 7 -42.39 8.39 17.28
C SER A 7 -41.17 9.20 16.82
N MET A 8 -40.97 10.42 17.30
CA MET A 8 -39.77 11.21 16.98
C MET A 8 -38.49 10.57 17.53
N ASN A 9 -38.54 10.04 18.76
CA ASN A 9 -37.37 9.41 19.39
C ASN A 9 -36.99 8.10 18.68
N GLN A 10 -37.98 7.30 18.26
CA GLN A 10 -37.75 6.11 17.43
C GLN A 10 -37.14 6.48 16.06
N MET A 11 -37.66 7.51 15.39
CA MET A 11 -37.14 7.97 14.10
C MET A 11 -35.68 8.43 14.20
N ASN A 12 -35.31 9.20 15.22
CA ASN A 12 -33.93 9.63 15.45
C ASN A 12 -33.00 8.43 15.70
N THR A 13 -33.46 7.44 16.46
CA THR A 13 -32.69 6.20 16.72
C THR A 13 -32.44 5.39 15.43
N HIS A 14 -33.40 5.35 14.51
CA HIS A 14 -33.25 4.68 13.22
C HIS A 14 -32.28 5.42 12.29
N LEU A 15 -32.35 6.75 12.24
CA LEU A 15 -31.44 7.58 11.47
C LEU A 15 -29.99 7.44 11.97
N ASP A 16 -29.78 7.38 13.29
CA ASP A 16 -28.45 7.18 13.88
C ASP A 16 -27.85 5.81 13.52
N LYS A 17 -28.66 4.75 13.57
CA LYS A 17 -28.23 3.40 13.18
C LYS A 17 -27.86 3.32 11.70
N ALA A 18 -28.65 3.95 10.83
CA ALA A 18 -28.38 3.98 9.39
C ALA A 18 -27.04 4.69 9.09
N ARG A 19 -26.81 5.86 9.70
CA ARG A 19 -25.57 6.62 9.57
C ARG A 19 -24.35 5.84 10.08
N MET A 20 -24.47 5.17 11.22
CA MET A 20 -23.39 4.33 11.75
C MET A 20 -23.05 3.17 10.80
N ALA A 21 -24.07 2.54 10.20
CA ALA A 21 -23.85 1.47 9.23
C ALA A 21 -23.12 1.98 7.97
N GLU A 22 -23.50 3.14 7.45
CA GLU A 22 -22.85 3.78 6.29
C GLU A 22 -21.38 4.14 6.58
N ARG A 23 -21.09 4.69 7.77
CA ARG A 23 -19.70 4.99 8.17
C ARG A 23 -18.87 3.72 8.30
N LEU A 24 -19.42 2.67 8.91
CA LEU A 24 -18.72 1.39 9.04
C LEU A 24 -18.41 0.78 7.68
N ASP A 25 -19.38 0.78 6.75
CA ASP A 25 -19.19 0.32 5.37
C ASP A 25 -18.10 1.13 4.66
N THR A 26 -18.14 2.45 4.79
CA THR A 26 -17.13 3.35 4.19
C THR A 26 -15.73 3.07 4.75
N ILE A 27 -15.59 2.96 6.07
CA ILE A 27 -14.32 2.63 6.73
C ILE A 27 -13.79 1.28 6.22
N ALA A 28 -14.64 0.25 6.20
CA ALA A 28 -14.25 -1.10 5.78
C ALA A 28 -13.76 -1.11 4.32
N LYS A 29 -14.50 -0.45 3.41
CA LYS A 29 -14.12 -0.32 1.99
C LYS A 29 -12.78 0.40 1.83
N ARG A 30 -12.60 1.54 2.51
CA ARG A 30 -11.38 2.36 2.42
C ARG A 30 -10.16 1.64 2.97
N ILE A 31 -10.29 0.99 4.13
CA ILE A 31 -9.22 0.18 4.71
C ILE A 31 -8.89 -1.00 3.78
N GLY A 32 -9.89 -1.72 3.29
CA GLY A 32 -9.69 -2.85 2.38
C GLY A 32 -8.95 -2.44 1.10
N PHE A 33 -9.37 -1.34 0.46
CA PHE A 33 -8.70 -0.82 -0.72
C PHE A 33 -7.27 -0.38 -0.44
N THR A 34 -7.04 0.31 0.67
CA THR A 34 -5.70 0.76 1.07
C THR A 34 -4.76 -0.41 1.35
N LEU A 35 -5.25 -1.47 2.01
CA LEU A 35 -4.48 -2.69 2.24
C LEU A 35 -4.12 -3.39 0.92
N TRP A 36 -5.04 -3.43 -0.04
CA TRP A 36 -4.74 -3.95 -1.36
C TRP A 36 -3.62 -3.16 -2.06
N GLN A 37 -3.70 -1.82 -2.07
CA GLN A 37 -2.63 -0.97 -2.64
C GLN A 37 -1.28 -1.18 -1.95
N LEU A 38 -1.29 -1.36 -0.62
CA LEU A 38 -0.08 -1.68 0.14
C LEU A 38 0.51 -3.03 -0.25
N GLN A 39 -0.30 -4.06 -0.46
CA GLN A 39 0.17 -5.37 -0.92
C GLN A 39 0.80 -5.32 -2.32
N GLU A 40 0.19 -4.58 -3.26
CA GLU A 40 0.78 -4.34 -4.58
C GLU A 40 2.15 -3.65 -4.45
N LEU A 41 2.24 -2.63 -3.59
CA LEU A 41 3.50 -1.93 -3.31
C LEU A 41 4.54 -2.86 -2.67
N GLU A 42 4.14 -3.69 -1.72
CA GLU A 42 5.03 -4.68 -1.07
C GLU A 42 5.66 -5.59 -2.12
N GLY A 43 4.87 -6.06 -3.10
CA GLY A 43 5.33 -6.82 -4.24
C GLY A 43 6.31 -6.05 -5.14
N ALA A 44 5.97 -4.81 -5.51
CA ALA A 44 6.84 -3.95 -6.33
C ALA A 44 8.17 -3.63 -5.63
N ALA A 45 8.15 -3.36 -4.33
CA ALA A 45 9.34 -3.10 -3.53
C ALA A 45 10.25 -4.32 -3.43
N ALA A 46 9.68 -5.53 -3.32
CA ALA A 46 10.44 -6.78 -3.35
C ALA A 46 11.16 -6.95 -4.70
N THR A 47 10.45 -6.77 -5.82
CA THR A 47 11.05 -6.82 -7.16
C THR A 47 12.15 -5.78 -7.33
N TYR A 48 11.92 -4.55 -6.87
CA TYR A 48 12.93 -3.49 -6.91
C TYR A 48 14.19 -3.84 -6.12
N TYR A 49 14.02 -4.33 -4.89
CA TYR A 49 15.15 -4.77 -4.08
C TYR A 49 15.96 -5.87 -4.75
N VAL A 50 15.29 -6.89 -5.30
CA VAL A 50 15.98 -7.98 -6.01
C VAL A 50 16.76 -7.42 -7.20
N LEU A 51 16.16 -6.54 -7.99
CA LEU A 51 16.84 -5.93 -9.13
C LEU A 51 18.12 -5.19 -8.71
N ILE A 52 18.04 -4.28 -7.73
CA ILE A 52 19.18 -3.42 -7.41
C ILE A 52 20.24 -4.12 -6.56
N ALA A 53 19.86 -5.08 -5.71
CA ALA A 53 20.75 -5.64 -4.69
C ALA A 53 21.13 -7.11 -4.91
N LYS A 54 20.35 -7.86 -5.69
CA LYS A 54 20.55 -9.31 -5.84
C LYS A 54 20.79 -9.76 -7.28
N ALA A 55 20.22 -9.06 -8.27
CA ALA A 55 20.39 -9.43 -9.66
C ALA A 55 21.86 -9.42 -10.07
N SER A 56 22.24 -10.42 -10.86
CA SER A 56 23.57 -10.57 -11.45
C SER A 56 23.44 -10.90 -12.93
N PRO A 57 24.45 -10.55 -13.75
CA PRO A 57 24.46 -10.93 -15.17
C PRO A 57 24.29 -12.45 -15.32
N GLY A 58 23.36 -12.86 -16.19
CA GLY A 58 23.08 -14.27 -16.47
C GLY A 58 22.20 -14.99 -15.43
N MET A 59 21.67 -14.30 -14.41
CA MET A 59 20.80 -14.90 -13.39
C MET A 59 19.57 -15.62 -13.98
N GLY A 60 19.04 -15.12 -15.10
CA GLY A 60 17.77 -15.62 -15.65
C GLY A 60 16.56 -15.20 -14.83
N ILE A 61 15.37 -15.54 -15.31
CA ILE A 61 14.10 -15.12 -14.70
C ILE A 61 13.77 -15.96 -13.47
N ASP A 62 13.83 -17.30 -13.58
CA ASP A 62 13.35 -18.20 -12.52
C ASP A 62 14.09 -18.01 -11.18
N PRO A 63 15.43 -17.92 -11.12
CA PRO A 63 16.13 -17.67 -9.87
C PRO A 63 15.84 -16.28 -9.30
N GLY A 64 15.59 -15.28 -10.17
CA GLY A 64 15.17 -13.95 -9.75
C GLY A 64 13.79 -13.97 -9.11
N LEU A 65 12.82 -14.68 -9.71
CA LEU A 65 11.47 -14.83 -9.19
C LEU A 65 11.44 -15.55 -7.84
N GLU A 66 12.24 -16.61 -7.67
CA GLU A 66 12.34 -17.31 -6.38
C GLU A 66 12.77 -16.36 -5.25
N ILE A 67 13.74 -15.48 -5.52
CA ILE A 67 14.17 -14.48 -4.53
C ILE A 67 13.03 -13.48 -4.28
N VAL A 68 12.35 -13.00 -5.32
CA VAL A 68 11.21 -12.07 -5.18
C VAL A 68 10.12 -12.68 -4.30
N ASP A 69 9.72 -13.92 -4.55
CA ASP A 69 8.69 -14.62 -3.79
C ASP A 69 9.13 -14.88 -2.34
N GLY A 70 10.43 -15.10 -2.12
CA GLY A 70 11.03 -15.14 -0.78
C GLY A 70 10.96 -13.82 -0.01
N TYR A 71 10.79 -12.68 -0.67
CA TYR A 71 10.51 -11.39 -0.01
C TYR A 71 9.01 -11.08 0.07
N ARG A 72 8.21 -11.48 -0.92
CA ARG A 72 6.74 -11.31 -0.91
C ARG A 72 6.05 -12.09 0.20
N SER A 73 6.60 -13.24 0.57
CA SER A 73 6.13 -14.05 1.71
C SER A 73 6.47 -13.45 3.08
N LYS A 74 7.27 -12.37 3.13
CA LYS A 74 7.71 -11.73 4.38
C LYS A 74 6.97 -10.41 4.59
N PRO A 75 6.86 -9.95 5.85
CA PRO A 75 6.29 -8.64 6.13
C PRO A 75 7.07 -7.52 5.45
N PHE A 76 6.38 -6.47 4.99
CA PHE A 76 6.97 -5.30 4.33
C PHE A 76 8.21 -4.73 5.01
N GLY A 77 8.21 -4.69 6.34
CA GLY A 77 9.34 -4.20 7.12
C GLY A 77 10.65 -4.94 6.84
N THR A 78 10.58 -6.21 6.44
CA THR A 78 11.76 -6.98 6.01
C THR A 78 12.34 -6.44 4.72
N THR A 79 11.49 -6.18 3.72
CA THR A 79 11.88 -5.60 2.44
C THR A 79 12.44 -4.18 2.62
N VAL A 80 11.77 -3.34 3.43
CA VAL A 80 12.23 -1.99 3.76
C VAL A 80 13.60 -2.01 4.45
N LYS A 81 13.81 -2.92 5.40
CA LYS A 81 15.12 -3.11 6.05
C LYS A 81 16.19 -3.53 5.05
N ALA A 82 15.87 -4.47 4.15
CA ALA A 82 16.79 -4.96 3.14
C ALA A 82 17.17 -3.86 2.11
N LEU A 83 16.19 -3.07 1.65
CA LEU A 83 16.40 -1.89 0.81
C LEU A 83 17.34 -0.90 1.50
N LYS A 84 17.10 -0.57 2.77
CA LYS A 84 17.96 0.32 3.55
C LYS A 84 19.39 -0.20 3.66
N SER A 85 19.56 -1.49 3.98
CA SER A 85 20.87 -2.14 4.10
C SER A 85 21.61 -2.29 2.78
N SER A 86 20.94 -2.14 1.64
CA SER A 86 21.61 -2.20 0.33
C SER A 86 22.40 -0.94 0.00
N GLU A 87 22.06 0.19 0.63
CA GLU A 87 22.64 1.53 0.34
C GLU A 87 22.54 1.98 -1.12
N LYS A 88 21.70 1.31 -1.93
CA LYS A 88 21.48 1.58 -3.36
C LYS A 88 20.22 2.39 -3.64
N VAL A 89 19.41 2.64 -2.62
CA VAL A 89 18.14 3.38 -2.74
C VAL A 89 18.39 4.85 -2.44
N PRO A 90 17.88 5.79 -3.27
CA PRO A 90 17.97 7.21 -2.97
C PRO A 90 17.39 7.53 -1.58
N SER A 91 18.07 8.40 -0.82
CA SER A 91 17.71 8.72 0.57
C SER A 91 16.28 9.24 0.69
N GLU A 92 15.84 10.10 -0.23
CA GLU A 92 14.47 10.62 -0.29
C GLU A 92 13.42 9.49 -0.42
N LEU A 93 13.69 8.52 -1.29
CA LEU A 93 12.80 7.38 -1.48
C LEU A 93 12.76 6.49 -0.23
N MET A 94 13.91 6.31 0.43
CA MET A 94 14.00 5.53 1.67
C MET A 94 13.21 6.19 2.81
N VAL A 95 13.21 7.53 2.93
CA VAL A 95 12.38 8.25 3.90
C VAL A 95 10.90 7.98 3.66
N ARG A 96 10.46 7.99 2.39
CA ARG A 96 9.07 7.69 2.03
C ARG A 96 8.67 6.26 2.36
N PHE A 97 9.55 5.27 2.12
CA PHE A 97 9.32 3.88 2.51
C PHE A 97 9.19 3.72 4.03
N GLN A 98 10.08 4.34 4.80
CA GLN A 98 10.08 4.25 6.26
C GLN A 98 8.81 4.86 6.85
N LYS A 99 8.41 6.05 6.39
CA LYS A 99 7.16 6.69 6.81
C LYS A 99 5.94 5.82 6.48
N LEU A 100 5.90 5.23 5.28
CA LEU A 100 4.77 4.37 4.91
C LEU A 100 4.74 3.07 5.73
N LEU A 101 5.89 2.50 6.07
CA LEU A 101 5.97 1.32 6.93
C LEU A 101 5.34 1.58 8.31
N GLU A 102 5.62 2.74 8.90
CA GLU A 102 5.03 3.15 10.18
C GLU A 102 3.50 3.26 10.08
N GLU A 103 3.00 3.92 9.04
CA GLU A 103 1.56 4.06 8.82
C GLU A 103 0.87 2.72 8.50
N ARG A 104 1.50 1.85 7.71
CA ARG A 104 1.00 0.50 7.44
C ARG A 104 0.94 -0.33 8.72
N ASN A 105 1.95 -0.25 9.57
CA ASN A 105 1.94 -0.93 10.87
C ASN A 105 0.82 -0.38 11.77
N TRP A 106 0.60 0.93 11.78
CA TRP A 106 -0.56 1.50 12.46
C TRP A 106 -1.88 0.96 11.87
N LEU A 107 -2.03 0.95 10.55
CA LEU A 107 -3.25 0.51 9.88
C LEU A 107 -3.59 -0.95 10.21
N VAL A 108 -2.59 -1.83 10.23
CA VAL A 108 -2.78 -3.26 10.46
C VAL A 108 -2.94 -3.61 11.94
N HIS A 109 -2.23 -2.93 12.84
CA HIS A 109 -2.17 -3.35 14.24
C HIS A 109 -2.99 -2.46 15.20
N ASN A 110 -3.19 -1.18 14.87
CA ASN A 110 -3.70 -0.18 15.81
C ASN A 110 -4.95 0.57 15.34
N SER A 111 -5.28 0.54 14.04
CA SER A 111 -6.39 1.34 13.48
C SER A 111 -7.72 1.12 14.20
N ARG A 112 -8.08 -0.14 14.46
CA ARG A 112 -9.33 -0.50 15.13
C ARG A 112 -9.44 0.06 16.55
N SER A 113 -8.40 -0.07 17.36
CA SER A 113 -8.43 0.39 18.76
C SER A 113 -8.36 1.91 18.85
N THR A 114 -7.56 2.54 17.99
CA THR A 114 -7.34 3.99 17.99
C THR A 114 -8.42 4.78 17.27
N SER A 115 -9.30 4.12 16.51
CA SER A 115 -10.34 4.78 15.71
C SER A 115 -11.74 4.19 15.95
N SER A 116 -11.97 3.57 17.11
CA SER A 116 -13.24 2.93 17.45
C SER A 116 -14.42 3.93 17.52
N SER A 117 -14.15 5.18 17.87
CA SER A 117 -15.15 6.26 17.89
C SER A 117 -15.59 6.73 16.51
N ALA A 118 -14.84 6.42 15.44
CA ALA A 118 -15.12 6.90 14.08
C ALA A 118 -16.48 6.45 13.52
N VAL A 119 -17.08 5.39 14.05
CA VAL A 119 -18.44 4.97 13.66
C VAL A 119 -19.49 5.92 14.24
N HIS A 120 -19.22 6.49 15.43
CA HIS A 120 -20.19 7.27 16.20
C HIS A 120 -19.98 8.78 16.04
N ASP A 121 -18.73 9.24 15.88
CA ASP A 121 -18.37 10.64 15.82
C ASP A 121 -17.94 11.08 14.41
N GLU A 122 -18.50 12.19 13.92
CA GLU A 122 -18.23 12.69 12.56
C GLU A 122 -16.79 13.20 12.41
N ALA A 123 -16.26 13.89 13.42
CA ALA A 123 -14.90 14.41 13.33
C ALA A 123 -13.87 13.28 13.32
N ALA A 124 -14.03 12.28 14.18
CA ALA A 124 -13.21 11.07 14.19
C ALA A 124 -13.35 10.26 12.89
N PHE A 125 -14.56 10.18 12.31
CA PHE A 125 -14.78 9.58 10.99
C PHE A 125 -13.93 10.27 9.92
N VAL A 126 -14.07 11.59 9.79
CA VAL A 126 -13.33 12.37 8.79
C VAL A 126 -11.82 12.23 8.97
N GLN A 127 -11.33 12.29 10.21
CA GLN A 127 -9.89 12.14 10.50
C GLN A 127 -9.37 10.75 10.11
N LEU A 128 -10.13 9.69 10.41
CA LEU A 128 -9.75 8.32 10.02
C LEU A 128 -9.68 8.20 8.50
N ILE A 129 -10.70 8.65 7.78
CA ILE A 129 -10.74 8.57 6.31
C ILE A 129 -9.57 9.35 5.69
N GLN A 130 -9.31 10.57 6.14
CA GLN A 130 -8.18 11.38 5.66
C GLN A 130 -6.83 10.68 5.88
N ARG A 131 -6.63 10.03 7.04
CA ARG A 131 -5.41 9.29 7.31
C ARG A 131 -5.28 8.06 6.40
N VAL A 132 -6.36 7.31 6.20
CA VAL A 132 -6.37 6.14 5.32
C VAL A 132 -6.09 6.55 3.87
N ASP A 133 -6.74 7.62 3.38
CA ASP A 133 -6.50 8.15 2.04
C ASP A 133 -5.05 8.67 1.88
N ALA A 134 -4.44 9.22 2.93
CA ALA A 134 -3.03 9.62 2.87
C ALA A 134 -2.08 8.41 2.71
N ILE A 135 -2.39 7.28 3.35
CA ILE A 135 -1.64 6.02 3.19
C ILE A 135 -1.78 5.51 1.76
N GLU A 136 -3.01 5.46 1.24
CA GLU A 136 -3.32 5.07 -0.13
C GLU A 136 -2.53 5.91 -1.15
N ASN A 137 -2.62 7.24 -1.02
CA ASN A 137 -1.92 8.17 -1.91
C ASN A 137 -0.40 8.01 -1.85
N GLN A 138 0.16 7.78 -0.66
CA GLN A 138 1.59 7.54 -0.51
C GLN A 138 2.00 6.21 -1.16
N ALA A 139 1.19 5.16 -1.02
CA ALA A 139 1.43 3.85 -1.64
C ALA A 139 1.39 3.94 -3.17
N LEU A 140 0.35 4.57 -3.74
CA LEU A 140 0.23 4.86 -5.17
C LEU A 140 1.38 5.71 -5.69
N GLY A 141 1.79 6.72 -4.91
CA GLY A 141 2.94 7.56 -5.24
C GLY A 141 4.26 6.81 -5.27
N LEU A 142 4.43 5.75 -4.46
CA LEU A 142 5.61 4.88 -4.50
C LEU A 142 5.53 3.87 -5.64
N LEU A 143 4.35 3.30 -5.90
CA LEU A 143 4.11 2.41 -7.05
C LEU A 143 4.44 3.07 -8.39
N LYS A 144 4.22 4.38 -8.52
CA LYS A 144 4.62 5.16 -9.70
C LYS A 144 6.11 5.48 -9.76
N GLU A 145 6.77 5.54 -8.60
CA GLU A 145 8.17 5.97 -8.50
C GLU A 145 9.14 4.80 -8.67
N ILE A 146 8.84 3.64 -8.08
CA ILE A 146 9.67 2.44 -8.16
C ILE A 146 10.06 2.08 -9.61
N PRO A 147 9.13 2.03 -10.60
CA PRO A 147 9.50 1.72 -11.98
C PRO A 147 10.51 2.69 -12.58
N LYS A 148 10.41 3.99 -12.27
CA LYS A 148 11.38 4.98 -12.74
C LYS A 148 12.76 4.72 -12.17
N GLN A 149 12.83 4.31 -10.91
CA GLN A 149 14.09 3.98 -10.24
C GLN A 149 14.70 2.69 -10.78
N MET A 150 13.87 1.69 -11.10
CA MET A 150 14.30 0.48 -11.79
C MET A 150 14.87 0.80 -13.18
N GLU A 151 14.18 1.64 -13.95
CA GLU A 151 14.64 2.08 -15.27
C GLU A 151 15.96 2.85 -15.18
N ALA A 152 16.07 3.84 -14.29
CA ALA A 152 17.30 4.59 -14.06
C ALA A 152 18.47 3.69 -13.65
N PHE A 153 18.20 2.68 -12.81
CA PHE A 153 19.20 1.68 -12.44
C PHE A 153 19.65 0.87 -13.66
N LEU A 154 18.73 0.34 -14.47
CA LEU A 154 19.06 -0.43 -15.67
C LEU A 154 19.84 0.39 -16.70
N LEU A 155 19.43 1.63 -16.96
CA LEU A 155 20.14 2.54 -17.87
C LEU A 155 21.57 2.79 -17.40
N SER A 156 21.78 3.02 -16.09
CA SER A 156 23.13 3.21 -15.55
C SER A 156 24.01 1.95 -15.60
N HIS A 157 23.40 0.78 -15.81
CA HIS A 157 24.09 -0.50 -16.00
C HIS A 157 24.19 -0.93 -17.49
N GLY A 158 23.91 -0.01 -18.41
CA GLY A 158 24.17 -0.20 -19.85
C GLY A 158 23.05 -0.89 -20.63
N PHE A 159 21.87 -1.07 -20.04
CA PHE A 159 20.70 -1.55 -20.79
C PHE A 159 20.14 -0.44 -21.68
N SER A 160 19.75 -0.77 -22.91
CA SER A 160 19.11 0.20 -23.81
C SER A 160 17.62 0.38 -23.46
N PRO A 161 17.02 1.56 -23.74
CA PRO A 161 15.59 1.78 -23.53
C PRO A 161 14.69 0.75 -24.23
N GLU A 162 15.09 0.29 -25.42
CA GLU A 162 14.33 -0.70 -26.22
C GLU A 162 14.28 -2.06 -25.52
N VAL A 163 15.40 -2.49 -24.94
CA VAL A 163 15.48 -3.75 -24.19
C VAL A 163 14.59 -3.67 -22.95
N ILE A 164 14.64 -2.55 -22.21
CA ILE A 164 13.82 -2.32 -21.02
C ILE A 164 12.33 -2.34 -21.38
N SER A 165 11.94 -1.61 -22.43
CA SER A 165 10.54 -1.53 -22.89
C SER A 165 10.02 -2.88 -23.37
N SER A 166 10.83 -3.63 -24.12
CA SER A 166 10.47 -4.98 -24.59
C SER A 166 10.25 -5.94 -23.43
N ALA A 167 11.17 -5.96 -22.46
CA ALA A 167 11.04 -6.79 -21.26
C ALA A 167 9.80 -6.41 -20.42
N ALA A 168 9.55 -5.11 -20.24
CA ALA A 168 8.36 -4.62 -19.53
C ALA A 168 7.06 -5.04 -20.23
N GLN A 169 7.03 -4.99 -21.57
CA GLN A 169 5.87 -5.46 -22.34
C GLN A 169 5.65 -6.96 -22.22
N GLN A 170 6.72 -7.75 -22.26
CA GLN A 170 6.64 -9.21 -22.07
C GLN A 170 6.10 -9.55 -20.69
N ALA A 171 6.60 -8.90 -19.64
CA ALA A 171 6.12 -9.09 -18.27
C ALA A 171 4.62 -8.75 -18.14
N ARG A 172 4.16 -7.63 -18.72
CA ARG A 172 2.73 -7.28 -18.76
C ARG A 172 1.89 -8.38 -19.41
N ASN A 173 2.35 -8.92 -20.54
CA ASN A 173 1.61 -9.95 -21.28
C ASN A 173 1.53 -11.30 -20.54
N GLN A 174 2.45 -11.58 -19.61
CA GLN A 174 2.43 -12.80 -18.81
C GLN A 174 1.47 -12.71 -17.62
N VAL A 175 1.22 -11.51 -17.07
CA VAL A 175 0.30 -11.31 -15.94
C VAL A 175 -1.18 -11.45 -16.36
N TYR A 176 -1.50 -11.23 -17.64
CA TYR A 176 -2.87 -11.36 -18.17
C TYR A 176 -3.15 -12.71 -18.86
N ARG A 177 -2.35 -13.74 -18.56
CA ARG A 177 -2.59 -15.13 -18.98
C ARG A 177 -2.94 -15.98 -17.78
#